data_AF-A0AAE0EQC9-F1
#
_entry.id   AF-A0AAE0EQC9-F1
#
_cell.length_a   1.000
_cell.length_b   1.000
_cell.length_c   1.000
_cell.angle_alpha   90.00
_cell.angle_beta   90.00
_cell.angle_gamma   90.00
#
_symmetry.space_group_name_H-M   'P 1'
#
loop_
_entity.id
_entity.type
_entity.pdbx_description
1 polymer ?
#
loop_
_entity_poly.entity_id
_entity_poly.type
_entity_poly.pdbx_seq_one_letter_code
_entity_poly.pdbx_strand_id
1 'polypeptide(L)'
;MGHWLHTALLQSYLKFFPVDGLLGAGLWPNAAQKQFDHFWDPRFFPNVSDIVQALAPWIATLKEIVRGMGAAATPSMRSIPEVCKYFVTVAIQDALELAEDTPNNPVHAMLLNNATFENLLQQYKIDKQEGKWDSFKPLDLKAEVQQMRHDQSRLLQMVEKSMRKEQVEPPKTPTVT
;
A
#
# COMPACT_ATOMS: atom_id res chain seq x y z
N MET A 1 4.55 7.86 4.14
CA MET A 1 4.47 6.38 4.32
C MET A 1 3.46 5.73 3.36
N GLY A 2 3.91 4.87 2.44
CA GLY A 2 3.03 4.19 1.49
C GLY A 2 1.96 3.30 2.17
N HIS A 3 0.75 3.30 1.62
CA HIS A 3 -0.43 2.60 2.17
C HIS A 3 -0.19 1.09 2.44
N TRP A 4 0.73 0.49 1.70
CA TRP A 4 1.11 -0.92 1.82
C TRP A 4 2.05 -1.22 3.00
N LEU A 5 3.07 -0.39 3.23
CA LEU A 5 3.98 -0.55 4.36
C LEU A 5 3.16 -0.43 5.66
N HIS A 6 2.21 0.50 5.67
CA HIS A 6 1.22 0.64 6.73
C HIS A 6 0.39 -0.63 6.94
N THR A 7 -0.05 -1.32 5.88
CA THR A 7 -0.82 -2.58 5.98
C THR A 7 0.04 -3.75 6.48
N ALA A 8 1.25 -3.92 5.94
CA ALA A 8 2.20 -4.94 6.39
C ALA A 8 2.65 -4.73 7.84
N LEU A 9 2.84 -3.48 8.28
CA LEU A 9 3.23 -3.14 9.65
C LEU A 9 2.08 -3.15 10.66
N LEU A 10 0.87 -2.75 10.24
CA LEU A 10 -0.31 -2.80 11.11
C LEU A 10 -0.81 -4.24 11.33
N GLN A 11 -0.66 -5.12 10.33
CA GLN A 11 -1.18 -6.49 10.37
C GLN A 11 -0.17 -7.53 10.86
N SER A 12 1.09 -7.18 11.11
CA SER A 12 2.13 -8.12 11.60
C SER A 12 2.71 -7.72 12.96
N TYR A 13 3.43 -8.64 13.59
CA TYR A 13 4.20 -8.43 14.83
C TYR A 13 5.29 -7.34 14.73
N LEU A 14 5.41 -6.68 13.58
CA LEU A 14 6.34 -5.59 13.35
C LEU A 14 5.96 -4.30 14.09
N LYS A 15 4.83 -4.26 14.82
CA LYS A 15 4.54 -3.21 15.81
C LYS A 15 5.67 -2.98 16.83
N PHE A 16 6.53 -3.99 17.05
CA PHE A 16 7.65 -3.89 17.99
C PHE A 16 8.94 -3.33 17.38
N PHE A 17 9.00 -3.18 16.06
CA PHE A 17 10.16 -2.65 15.37
C PHE A 17 9.81 -1.32 14.70
N PRO A 18 10.62 -0.27 14.87
CA PRO A 18 10.47 0.93 14.07
C PRO A 18 10.62 0.57 12.60
N VAL A 19 9.67 1.04 11.80
CA VAL A 19 9.61 0.88 10.34
C VAL A 19 10.97 1.11 9.68
N ASP A 20 11.63 2.17 10.11
CA ASP A 20 12.92 2.59 9.59
C ASP A 20 14.04 1.59 9.91
N GLY A 21 13.92 0.87 11.02
CA GLY A 21 14.84 -0.18 11.44
C GLY A 21 14.70 -1.45 10.61
N LEU A 22 13.47 -1.83 10.23
CA LEU A 22 13.20 -2.99 9.37
C LEU A 22 13.66 -2.75 7.93
N LEU A 23 13.33 -1.58 7.40
CA LEU A 23 13.73 -1.19 6.05
C LEU A 23 15.23 -0.92 5.98
N GLY A 24 15.81 -0.36 7.04
CA GLY A 24 17.24 -0.25 7.30
C GLY A 24 17.97 -1.59 7.21
N ALA A 25 17.49 -2.60 7.94
CA ALA A 25 18.09 -3.93 7.98
C ALA A 25 17.93 -4.72 6.66
N GLY A 26 16.88 -4.43 5.89
CA GLY A 26 16.62 -5.08 4.61
C GLY A 26 17.49 -4.61 3.44
N LEU A 27 18.33 -3.57 3.63
CA LEU A 27 19.11 -2.92 2.56
C LEU A 27 18.24 -2.37 1.40
N TRP A 28 17.03 -1.91 1.70
CA TRP A 28 16.13 -1.39 0.68
C TRP A 28 16.68 -0.08 0.08
N PRO A 29 16.33 0.30 -1.16
CA PRO A 29 16.69 1.60 -1.70
C PRO A 29 16.30 2.73 -0.72
N ASN A 30 17.22 3.66 -0.47
CA ASN A 30 17.10 4.75 0.50
C ASN A 30 17.04 4.32 1.99
N ALA A 31 17.30 3.05 2.30
CA ALA A 31 17.36 2.54 3.67
C ALA A 31 18.43 3.24 4.52
N ALA A 32 19.59 3.53 3.93
CA ALA A 32 20.67 4.27 4.56
C ALA A 32 20.29 5.72 4.93
N GLN A 33 19.33 6.31 4.19
CA GLN A 33 18.88 7.69 4.38
C GLN A 33 17.67 7.78 5.31
N LYS A 34 17.08 6.64 5.70
CA LYS A 34 15.85 6.55 6.52
C LYS A 34 14.67 7.37 5.97
N GLN A 35 14.66 7.64 4.66
CA GLN A 35 13.63 8.41 3.99
C GLN A 35 12.69 7.47 3.24
N PHE A 36 11.75 6.87 3.98
CA PHE A 36 10.78 5.92 3.42
C PHE A 36 9.47 6.57 2.98
N ASP A 37 9.32 7.89 3.18
CA ASP A 37 8.14 8.63 2.76
C ASP A 37 7.98 8.69 1.24
N HIS A 38 9.09 8.56 0.51
CA HIS A 38 9.12 8.54 -0.94
C HIS A 38 9.29 7.12 -1.53
N PHE A 39 9.33 6.08 -0.69
CA PHE A 39 9.46 4.71 -1.18
C PHE A 39 8.14 4.21 -1.76
N TRP A 40 8.18 3.76 -3.01
CA TRP A 40 7.04 3.27 -3.78
C TRP A 40 7.49 2.20 -4.77
N ASP A 41 6.67 1.16 -4.92
CA ASP A 41 6.93 0.05 -5.83
C ASP A 41 5.59 -0.60 -6.25
N PRO A 42 5.32 -0.75 -7.57
CA PRO A 42 4.11 -1.36 -8.10
C PRO A 42 3.78 -2.75 -7.55
N ARG A 43 4.78 -3.55 -7.15
CA ARG A 43 4.57 -4.94 -6.69
C ARG A 43 3.65 -5.08 -5.49
N PHE A 44 3.42 -3.98 -4.78
CA PHE A 44 2.65 -3.94 -3.53
C PHE A 44 1.17 -3.61 -3.67
N PHE A 45 0.75 -3.10 -4.83
CA PHE A 45 -0.63 -2.68 -5.09
C PHE A 45 -1.62 -3.80 -5.46
N PRO A 46 -1.20 -4.89 -6.12
CA PRO A 46 -2.12 -5.97 -6.45
C PRO A 46 -2.76 -6.57 -5.21
N ASN A 47 -4.08 -6.75 -5.25
CA ASN A 47 -4.78 -7.50 -4.23
C ASN A 47 -4.59 -9.00 -4.48
N VAL A 48 -3.84 -9.66 -3.60
CA VAL A 48 -3.54 -11.10 -3.70
C VAL A 48 -4.35 -11.96 -2.72
N SER A 49 -5.31 -11.38 -1.98
CA SER A 49 -6.01 -12.07 -0.89
C SER A 49 -6.67 -13.38 -1.34
N ASP A 50 -7.31 -13.38 -2.51
CA ASP A 50 -8.03 -14.55 -3.03
C ASP A 50 -7.07 -15.70 -3.38
N ILE A 51 -5.90 -15.37 -3.93
CA ILE A 51 -4.85 -16.35 -4.25
C ILE A 51 -4.21 -16.88 -2.96
N VAL A 52 -3.96 -16.01 -1.97
CA VAL A 52 -3.44 -16.44 -0.66
C VAL A 52 -4.38 -17.46 -0.03
N GLN A 53 -5.70 -17.23 -0.07
CA GLN A 53 -6.69 -18.17 0.45
C GLN A 53 -6.70 -19.49 -0.33
N ALA A 54 -6.56 -19.44 -1.66
CA ALA A 54 -6.51 -20.64 -2.50
C ALA A 54 -5.24 -21.47 -2.31
N LEU A 55 -4.07 -20.84 -2.17
CA LEU A 55 -2.77 -21.51 -2.04
C LEU A 55 -2.45 -21.96 -0.63
N ALA A 56 -2.97 -21.24 0.38
CA ALA A 56 -2.70 -21.50 1.78
C ALA A 56 -3.99 -21.64 2.60
N PRO A 57 -4.90 -22.56 2.23
CA PRO A 57 -6.16 -22.76 2.95
C PRO A 57 -5.94 -23.17 4.41
N TRP A 58 -4.80 -23.82 4.71
CA TRP A 58 -4.36 -24.21 6.04
C TRP A 58 -4.17 -23.02 7.00
N ILE A 59 -4.01 -21.79 6.49
CA ILE A 59 -3.95 -20.59 7.34
C ILE A 59 -5.26 -20.42 8.10
N ALA A 60 -6.41 -20.71 7.49
CA ALA A 60 -7.70 -20.64 8.18
C ALA A 60 -7.76 -21.64 9.34
N THR A 61 -7.32 -22.88 9.09
CA THR A 61 -7.20 -23.91 10.13
C THR A 61 -6.25 -23.47 11.25
N LEU A 62 -5.11 -22.84 10.91
CA LEU A 62 -4.15 -22.36 11.88
C LEU A 62 -4.72 -21.24 12.77
N LYS A 63 -5.51 -20.33 12.19
CA LYS A 63 -6.25 -19.31 12.96
C LYS A 63 -7.20 -19.96 13.97
N GLU A 64 -7.90 -21.01 13.55
CA GLU A 64 -8.83 -21.74 14.42
C GLU A 64 -8.13 -22.48 15.56
N ILE A 65 -7.00 -23.15 15.28
CA ILE A 65 -6.19 -23.81 16.31
C ILE A 65 -5.73 -22.80 17.35
N VAL A 66 -5.14 -21.69 16.90
CA VAL A 66 -4.62 -20.63 17.77
C VAL A 66 -5.75 -19.97 18.58
N ARG A 67 -6.93 -19.78 17.96
CA ARG A 67 -8.13 -19.27 18.64
C ARG A 67 -8.60 -20.25 19.72
N GLY A 68 -8.63 -21.54 19.42
CA GLY A 68 -9.02 -22.61 20.33
C GLY A 68 -8.11 -22.75 21.56
N MET A 69 -6.85 -22.31 21.46
CA MET A 69 -5.92 -22.29 22.60
C MET A 69 -6.24 -21.19 23.64
N GLY A 70 -7.01 -20.16 23.27
CA GLY A 70 -7.47 -19.11 24.19
C GLY A 70 -6.36 -18.51 25.05
N ALA A 71 -6.50 -18.60 26.37
CA ALA A 71 -5.53 -18.06 27.33
C ALA A 71 -4.17 -18.78 27.31
N ALA A 72 -4.10 -20.04 26.85
CA ALA A 72 -2.86 -20.81 26.75
C ALA A 72 -1.98 -20.37 25.56
N ALA A 73 -2.55 -19.66 24.56
CA ALA A 73 -1.77 -19.13 23.46
C ALA A 73 -0.92 -17.95 23.94
N THR A 74 0.40 -18.10 23.83
CA THR A 74 1.34 -16.97 24.00
C THR A 74 1.08 -15.90 22.93
N PRO A 75 1.50 -14.65 23.16
CA PRO A 75 1.42 -13.62 22.12
C PRO A 75 2.02 -14.12 20.79
N SER A 76 3.23 -14.67 20.79
CA SER A 76 3.90 -15.15 19.58
C SER A 76 3.09 -16.21 18.83
N MET A 77 2.41 -17.12 19.55
CA MET A 77 1.53 -18.11 18.92
C MET A 77 0.33 -17.44 18.23
N ARG A 78 -0.19 -16.36 18.80
CA ARG A 78 -1.33 -15.60 18.24
C ARG A 78 -1.02 -14.93 16.91
N SER A 79 0.25 -14.72 16.57
CA SER A 79 0.63 -14.09 15.31
C SER A 79 1.10 -15.00 14.21
N ILE A 80 1.40 -16.25 14.50
CA ILE A 80 1.85 -17.21 13.48
C ILE A 80 0.92 -17.19 12.25
N PRO A 81 -0.43 -17.20 12.38
CA PRO A 81 -1.29 -17.19 11.21
C PRO A 81 -1.13 -15.95 10.33
N GLU A 82 -0.99 -14.76 10.92
CA GLU A 82 -0.83 -13.51 10.16
C GLU A 82 0.58 -13.40 9.56
N VAL A 83 1.61 -13.90 10.26
CA VAL A 83 2.97 -13.97 9.73
C VAL A 83 3.04 -14.93 8.53
N CYS A 84 2.40 -16.10 8.62
CA CYS A 84 2.28 -17.03 7.50
C CYS A 84 1.54 -16.40 6.32
N LYS A 85 0.40 -15.72 6.57
CA LYS A 85 -0.34 -14.99 5.53
C LYS A 85 0.54 -13.96 4.83
N TYR A 86 1.34 -13.23 5.60
CA TYR A 86 2.28 -12.25 5.08
C TYR A 86 3.34 -12.89 4.17
N PHE A 87 3.98 -13.99 4.59
CA PHE A 87 4.98 -14.66 3.76
C PHE A 87 4.39 -15.17 2.43
N VAL A 88 3.18 -15.73 2.45
CA VAL A 88 2.50 -16.15 1.21
C VAL A 88 2.18 -14.96 0.31
N THR A 89 1.73 -13.85 0.91
CA THR A 89 1.47 -12.59 0.19
C THR A 89 2.72 -12.09 -0.53
N VAL A 90 3.85 -12.02 0.19
CA VAL A 90 5.13 -11.56 -0.37
C VAL A 90 5.59 -12.49 -1.49
N ALA A 91 5.52 -13.80 -1.29
CA ALA A 91 5.92 -14.76 -2.31
C ALA A 91 5.10 -14.63 -3.61
N ILE A 92 3.79 -14.37 -3.52
CA ILE A 92 2.94 -14.12 -4.69
C ILE A 92 3.32 -12.80 -5.36
N GLN A 93 3.49 -11.72 -4.57
CA GLN A 93 3.85 -10.40 -5.10
C GLN A 93 5.21 -10.42 -5.81
N ASP A 94 6.21 -11.07 -5.23
CA ASP A 94 7.53 -11.23 -5.86
C ASP A 94 7.44 -12.13 -7.11
N ALA A 95 6.59 -13.16 -7.09
CA ALA A 95 6.37 -14.00 -8.27
C ALA A 95 5.65 -13.27 -9.42
N LEU A 96 4.86 -12.22 -9.15
CA LEU A 96 4.28 -11.35 -10.18
C LEU A 96 5.37 -10.49 -10.83
N GLU A 97 6.29 -9.95 -10.03
CA GLU A 97 7.38 -9.09 -10.51
C GLU A 97 8.43 -9.88 -11.29
N LEU A 98 8.85 -11.03 -10.76
CA LEU A 98 9.94 -11.84 -11.30
C LEU A 98 9.51 -12.78 -12.44
N ALA A 99 8.23 -12.76 -12.82
CA ALA A 99 7.67 -13.67 -13.81
C ALA A 99 8.42 -13.66 -15.15
N GLU A 100 8.83 -12.46 -15.60
CA GLU A 100 9.51 -12.27 -16.88
C GLU A 100 10.99 -12.63 -16.82
N ASP A 101 11.63 -12.34 -15.68
CA ASP A 101 13.06 -12.57 -15.46
C ASP A 101 13.38 -14.02 -15.07
N THR A 102 12.41 -14.74 -14.52
CA THR A 102 12.60 -16.09 -13.96
C THR A 102 11.58 -17.12 -14.44
N PRO A 103 11.44 -17.34 -15.77
CA PRO A 103 10.40 -18.21 -16.33
C PRO A 103 10.53 -19.69 -15.90
N ASN A 104 11.72 -20.13 -15.51
CA ASN A 104 11.99 -21.49 -15.04
C ASN A 104 11.88 -21.67 -13.53
N ASN A 105 11.40 -20.65 -12.80
CA ASN A 105 11.27 -20.72 -11.36
C ASN A 105 10.16 -21.74 -10.98
N PRO A 106 10.44 -22.75 -10.14
CA PRO A 106 9.45 -23.77 -9.78
C PRO A 106 8.26 -23.22 -8.98
N VAL A 107 8.45 -22.14 -8.21
CA VAL A 107 7.35 -21.43 -7.54
C VAL A 107 6.46 -20.78 -8.60
N HIS A 108 7.05 -20.14 -9.62
CA HIS A 108 6.29 -19.53 -10.70
C HIS A 108 5.51 -20.58 -11.51
N ALA A 109 6.16 -21.71 -11.84
CA ALA A 109 5.48 -22.83 -12.51
C ALA A 109 4.33 -23.40 -11.68
N MET A 110 4.49 -23.53 -10.36
CA MET A 110 3.41 -23.93 -9.45
C MET A 110 2.25 -22.92 -9.46
N LEU A 111 2.57 -21.62 -9.42
CA LEU A 111 1.58 -20.54 -9.40
C LEU A 111 0.83 -20.42 -10.73
N LEU A 112 1.50 -20.61 -11.87
CA LEU A 112 0.86 -20.58 -13.19
C LEU A 112 -0.18 -21.70 -13.40
N ASN A 113 -0.08 -22.81 -12.66
CA ASN A 113 -1.12 -23.84 -12.66
C ASN A 113 -2.42 -23.38 -11.97
N ASN A 114 -2.43 -22.20 -11.35
CA ASN A 114 -3.59 -21.59 -10.73
C ASN A 114 -4.16 -20.50 -11.66
N ALA A 115 -5.37 -20.72 -12.19
CA ALA A 115 -6.03 -19.79 -13.11
C ALA A 115 -6.23 -18.38 -12.50
N THR A 116 -6.45 -18.28 -11.19
CA THR A 116 -6.55 -16.99 -10.50
C THR A 116 -5.23 -16.23 -10.54
N PHE A 117 -4.10 -16.92 -10.38
CA PHE A 117 -2.78 -16.31 -10.49
C PHE A 117 -2.45 -15.91 -11.92
N GLU A 118 -2.76 -16.74 -12.91
CA GLU A 118 -2.54 -16.40 -14.32
C GLU A 118 -3.31 -15.13 -14.72
N ASN A 119 -4.60 -15.04 -14.34
CA ASN A 119 -5.41 -13.84 -14.55
C ASN A 119 -4.84 -12.62 -13.83
N LEU A 120 -4.38 -12.79 -12.58
CA LEU A 120 -3.77 -11.70 -11.83
C LEU A 120 -2.46 -11.24 -12.49
N LEU A 121 -1.63 -12.15 -12.99
CA LEU A 121 -0.38 -11.84 -13.68
C LEU A 121 -0.65 -11.03 -14.95
N GLN A 122 -1.63 -11.43 -15.75
CA GLN A 122 -2.04 -10.68 -16.95
C GLN A 122 -2.53 -9.27 -16.58
N GLN A 123 -3.42 -9.16 -15.59
CA GLN A 123 -3.92 -7.86 -15.14
C GLN A 123 -2.81 -6.99 -14.56
N TYR A 124 -1.89 -7.58 -13.79
CA TYR A 124 -0.74 -6.89 -13.22
C TYR A 124 0.14 -6.26 -14.30
N LYS A 125 0.43 -7.02 -15.37
CA LYS A 125 1.23 -6.52 -16.50
C LYS A 125 0.55 -5.36 -17.20
N ILE A 126 -0.75 -5.47 -17.47
CA ILE A 126 -1.55 -4.38 -18.09
C ILE A 126 -1.52 -3.14 -17.19
N ASP A 127 -1.88 -3.29 -15.92
CA ASP A 127 -1.94 -2.20 -14.95
C ASP A 127 -0.57 -1.49 -14.81
N LYS A 128 0.53 -2.27 -14.83
CA LYS A 128 1.90 -1.75 -14.75
C LYS A 128 2.28 -0.97 -16.01
N GLN A 129 1.97 -1.51 -17.19
CA GLN A 129 2.24 -0.85 -18.47
C GLN A 129 1.44 0.43 -18.67
N GLU A 130 0.20 0.47 -18.19
CA GLU A 130 -0.68 1.63 -18.25
C GLU A 130 -0.37 2.70 -17.18
N GLY A 131 0.61 2.45 -16.31
CA GLY A 131 0.96 3.39 -15.24
C GLY A 131 -0.17 3.57 -14.23
N LYS A 132 -1.02 2.56 -14.02
CA LYS A 132 -2.21 2.63 -13.15
C LYS A 132 -1.91 3.17 -11.75
N TRP A 133 -0.71 2.88 -11.25
CA TRP A 133 -0.30 3.27 -9.90
C TRP A 133 0.60 4.51 -9.84
N ASP A 134 0.86 5.17 -10.98
CA ASP A 134 1.74 6.34 -11.05
C ASP A 134 1.19 7.51 -10.22
N SER A 135 -0.14 7.61 -10.10
CA SER A 135 -0.79 8.61 -9.24
C SER A 135 -0.49 8.42 -7.74
N PHE A 136 -0.07 7.22 -7.32
CA PHE A 136 0.36 6.93 -5.96
C PHE A 136 1.86 7.09 -5.74
N LYS A 137 2.62 7.36 -6.81
CA LYS A 137 4.06 7.61 -6.72
C LYS A 137 4.28 8.90 -5.93
N PRO A 138 5.05 8.87 -4.82
CA PRO A 138 5.41 10.06 -4.10
C PRO A 138 6.09 11.05 -5.04
N LEU A 139 5.70 12.31 -4.93
CA LEU A 139 6.33 13.36 -5.71
C LEU A 139 7.78 13.51 -5.27
N ASP A 140 8.64 13.82 -6.23
CA ASP A 140 9.97 14.30 -5.89
C ASP A 140 9.88 15.69 -5.26
N LEU A 141 10.92 16.10 -4.52
CA LEU A 141 10.96 17.37 -3.80
C LEU A 141 10.65 18.59 -4.70
N LYS A 142 11.01 18.50 -5.99
CA LYS A 142 10.81 19.57 -6.96
C LYS A 142 9.34 19.64 -7.39
N ALA A 143 8.72 18.49 -7.60
CA ALA A 143 7.31 18.35 -7.91
C ALA A 143 6.42 18.70 -6.71
N GLU A 144 6.82 18.35 -5.48
CA GLU A 144 6.15 18.82 -4.25
C GLU A 144 6.15 20.34 -4.15
N VAL A 145 7.31 20.98 -4.38
CA VAL A 145 7.42 22.45 -4.36
C VAL A 145 6.57 23.09 -5.46
N GLN A 146 6.49 22.49 -6.64
CA GLN A 146 5.65 22.97 -7.73
C GLN A 146 4.16 22.80 -7.42
N GLN A 147 3.76 21.68 -6.84
CA GLN A 147 2.38 21.45 -6.44
C GLN A 147 1.95 22.42 -5.34
N MET A 148 2.78 22.62 -4.30
CA MET A 148 2.51 23.61 -3.26
C MET A 148 2.33 25.02 -3.80
N ARG A 149 3.16 25.44 -4.78
CA ARG A 149 3.00 26.73 -5.46
C ARG A 149 1.69 26.82 -6.25
N HIS A 150 1.29 25.73 -6.89
CA HIS A 150 0.05 25.66 -7.65
C HIS A 150 -1.17 25.76 -6.72
N ASP A 151 -1.16 25.03 -5.60
CA ASP A 151 -2.23 25.04 -4.60
C ASP A 151 -2.35 26.39 -3.90
N GLN A 152 -1.23 27.04 -3.56
CA GLN A 152 -1.22 28.41 -3.04
C GLN A 152 -1.84 29.39 -4.05
N SER A 153 -1.48 29.27 -5.32
CA SER A 153 -2.03 30.13 -6.38
C SER A 153 -3.55 29.94 -6.52
N ARG A 154 -4.02 28.69 -6.41
CA ARG A 154 -5.45 28.34 -6.47
C ARG A 154 -6.23 28.88 -5.28
N LEU A 155 -5.67 28.79 -4.07
CA LEU A 155 -6.24 29.36 -2.86
C LEU A 155 -6.34 30.89 -2.95
N LEU A 156 -5.30 31.57 -3.43
CA LEU A 156 -5.32 33.01 -3.64
C LEU A 156 -6.41 33.43 -4.63
N GLN A 157 -6.55 32.72 -5.75
CA GLN A 157 -7.64 32.96 -6.71
C GLN A 157 -9.04 32.75 -6.10
N MET A 158 -9.20 31.75 -5.22
CA MET A 158 -10.46 31.52 -4.51
C MET A 158 -10.76 32.65 -3.53
N VAL A 159 -9.77 33.11 -2.77
CA VAL A 159 -9.92 34.24 -1.83
C VAL A 159 -10.25 35.52 -2.58
N GLU A 160 -9.55 35.83 -3.67
CA GLU A 160 -9.83 37.00 -4.52
C GLU A 160 -11.24 36.94 -5.10
N LYS A 161 -11.68 35.76 -5.56
CA LYS A 161 -13.03 35.55 -6.10
C LYS A 161 -14.11 35.71 -5.03
N SER A 162 -13.83 35.29 -3.79
CA SER A 162 -14.75 35.47 -2.65
C SER A 162 -14.83 36.93 -2.21
N MET A 163 -13.70 37.63 -2.10
CA MET A 163 -13.68 39.07 -1.77
C MET A 163 -14.38 39.92 -2.83
N ARG A 164 -14.24 39.58 -4.12
CA ARG A 164 -14.99 40.24 -5.20
C ARG A 164 -16.49 39.97 -5.14
N LYS A 165 -16.94 38.84 -4.59
CA LYS A 165 -18.37 38.57 -4.39
C LYS A 165 -18.94 39.32 -3.20
N GLU A 166 -18.19 39.42 -2.09
CA GLU A 166 -18.60 40.19 -0.90
C GLU A 166 -18.67 41.71 -1.15
N GLN A 167 -17.84 42.26 -2.05
CA GLN A 167 -17.91 43.68 -2.42
C GLN A 167 -19.09 44.05 -3.33
N VAL A 168 -19.82 43.07 -3.89
CA VAL A 168 -20.91 43.31 -4.86
C VAL A 168 -22.30 43.21 -4.23
N GLU A 169 -22.45 42.69 -3.01
CA GLU A 169 -23.71 42.76 -2.25
C GLU A 169 -23.68 43.92 -1.23
N PRO A 170 -24.43 45.01 -1.42
CA PRO A 170 -24.56 46.04 -0.40
C PRO A 170 -25.33 45.49 0.81
N PRO A 171 -25.02 45.95 2.04
CA PRO A 171 -25.72 45.50 3.24
C PRO A 171 -27.21 45.79 3.11
N LYS A 172 -28.04 44.74 3.23
CA LYS A 172 -29.50 44.91 3.31
C LYS A 172 -29.81 45.72 4.57
N THR A 173 -30.26 46.95 4.39
CA THR A 173 -30.74 47.79 5.49
C THR A 173 -31.92 47.10 6.17
N PRO A 174 -31.89 46.88 7.49
CA PRO A 174 -33.02 46.31 8.21
C PRO A 174 -34.18 47.32 8.18
N THR A 175 -35.29 46.94 7.57
CA THR A 175 -36.55 47.68 7.67
C THR A 175 -37.16 47.36 9.03
N VAL A 176 -37.15 48.33 9.94
CA VAL A 176 -37.88 48.26 11.21
C VAL A 176 -39.32 48.69 10.92
N THR A 177 -40.28 47.80 11.19
CA THR A 177 -41.71 48.10 11.33
C THR A 177 -42.07 48.30 12.78
#